data_AF-A0A3D4VTW5-F1
#
_entry.id   AF-A0A3D4VTW5-F1
#
_cell.length_a   1.000
_cell.length_b   1.000
_cell.length_c   1.000
_cell.angle_alpha   90.00
_cell.angle_beta   90.00
_cell.angle_gamma   90.00
#
_symmetry.space_group_name_H-M   'P 1'
#
loop_
_entity.id
_entity.type
_entity.pdbx_description
1 polymer ?
#
loop_
_entity_poly.entity_id
_entity_poly.type
_entity_poly.pdbx_seq_one_letter_code
_entity_poly.pdbx_strand_id
1 'polypeptide(L)' 'MVLWVMIDAMEEPKDWLQVFRLKGEKGDLHIIHTQEEPVYCHEVTLPLNGEKEFTAKIFVIDDTDHSTMLLAEEY' A
#
# COMPACT_ATOMS: atom_id res chain seq x y z
N MET A 1 -7.52 4.66 -6.08
CA MET A 1 -6.96 3.95 -7.27
C MET A 1 -5.44 3.86 -7.29
N VAL A 2 -4.69 4.59 -6.43
CA VAL A 2 -3.21 4.61 -6.47
C VAL A 2 -2.56 3.26 -6.14
N LEU A 3 -3.12 2.50 -5.20
CA LEU A 3 -2.52 1.24 -4.72
C LEU A 3 -2.46 0.16 -5.81
N TRP A 4 -3.56 -0.04 -6.55
CA TRP A 4 -3.59 -1.00 -7.66
C TRP A 4 -2.58 -0.66 -8.75
N VAL A 5 -2.37 0.63 -9.03
CA VAL A 5 -1.37 1.07 -10.03
C VAL A 5 0.04 0.75 -9.53
N MET A 6 0.33 0.91 -8.24
CA MET A 6 1.62 0.52 -7.67
C MET A 6 1.86 -0.99 -7.77
N ILE A 7 0.82 -1.80 -7.58
CA ILE A 7 0.89 -3.27 -7.72
C ILE A 7 1.10 -3.66 -9.19
N ASP A 8 0.42 -2.99 -10.11
CA ASP A 8 0.53 -3.26 -11.55
C ASP A 8 1.88 -2.82 -12.13
N ALA A 9 2.46 -1.74 -11.59
CA ALA A 9 3.77 -1.23 -11.97
C ALA A 9 4.95 -2.07 -11.43
N MET A 10 4.69 -3.10 -10.60
CA MET A 10 5.76 -3.97 -10.13
C MET A 10 6.28 -4.85 -11.26
N GLU A 11 7.60 -4.79 -11.48
CA GLU A 11 8.30 -5.73 -12.36
C GLU A 11 8.60 -7.07 -11.65
N GLU A 12 8.59 -7.07 -10.31
CA GLU A 12 8.83 -8.26 -9.49
C GLU A 12 7.55 -9.12 -9.35
N PRO A 13 7.70 -10.45 -9.21
CA PRO A 13 6.56 -11.32 -8.94
C PRO A 13 5.84 -10.87 -7.67
N LYS A 14 4.51 -10.88 -7.76
CA LYS A 14 3.62 -10.48 -6.67
C LYS A 14 3.64 -11.57 -5.61
N ASP A 15 3.96 -11.19 -4.39
CA ASP A 15 3.77 -12.08 -3.25
C ASP A 15 2.28 -12.20 -2.93
N TRP A 16 1.90 -13.33 -2.33
CA TRP A 16 0.52 -13.56 -1.88
C TRP A 16 0.11 -12.60 -0.76
N LEU A 17 1.09 -12.05 -0.02
CA LEU A 17 0.88 -11.06 1.02
C LEU A 17 1.64 -9.76 0.73
N GLN A 18 0.88 -8.71 0.46
CA GLN A 18 1.42 -7.36 0.27
C GLN A 18 0.90 -6.44 1.38
N VAL A 19 1.78 -5.59 1.89
CA VAL A 19 1.45 -4.66 2.98
C VAL A 19 1.68 -3.24 2.51
N PHE A 20 0.61 -2.44 2.57
CA PHE A 20 0.65 -1.01 2.30
C PHE A 20 0.45 -0.24 3.60
N ARG A 21 1.35 0.67 3.90
CA ARG A 21 1.19 1.64 4.98
C ARG A 21 1.01 3.01 4.37
N LEU A 22 -0.13 3.62 4.62
CA LEU A 22 -0.47 4.96 4.20
C LEU A 22 -0.39 5.88 5.41
N LYS A 23 0.35 6.96 5.28
CA LYS A 23 0.44 8.01 6.30
C LYS A 23 0.26 9.36 5.63
N GLY A 24 -0.87 10.01 5.88
CA GLY A 24 -1.10 11.40 5.54
C GLY A 24 -0.55 12.30 6.64
N GLU A 25 0.34 13.23 6.32
CA GLU A 25 0.86 14.25 7.24
C GLU A 25 1.02 15.59 6.51
N LYS A 26 0.42 16.68 7.02
CA LYS A 26 0.62 18.07 6.55
C LYS A 26 0.51 18.30 5.03
N GLY A 27 -0.33 17.54 4.34
CA GLY A 27 -0.51 17.66 2.89
C GLY A 27 0.41 16.76 2.06
N ASP A 28 1.12 15.81 2.69
CA ASP A 28 1.86 14.75 2.04
C ASP A 28 1.24 13.39 2.41
N LEU A 29 1.11 12.52 1.42
CA LEU A 29 0.73 11.12 1.59
C LEU A 29 1.96 10.25 1.35
N HIS A 30 2.47 9.68 2.43
CA HIS A 30 3.49 8.65 2.40
C HIS A 30 2.82 7.29 2.23
N ILE A 31 3.21 6.55 1.19
CA ILE A 31 2.77 5.19 0.91
C ILE A 31 4.01 4.30 0.94
N ILE A 32 4.01 3.31 1.83
CA ILE A 32 5.09 2.33 1.95
C ILE A 32 4.49 0.99 1.57
N HIS A 33 4.95 0.41 0.46
CA HIS A 33 4.58 -0.90 -0.03
C HIS A 33 5.72 -1.89 0.28
N THR A 34 5.40 -2.98 0.97
CA THR A 34 6.35 -4.06 1.29
C THR A 34 5.73 -5.44 1.09
N GLN A 35 6.54 -6.40 0.65
CA GLN A 35 6.18 -7.84 0.58
C GLN A 35 7.39 -8.71 0.97
N GLU A 36 7.16 -9.99 1.29
CA GLU A 36 8.18 -10.87 1.85
C GLU A 36 8.90 -11.70 0.77
N GLU A 37 8.18 -12.26 -0.22
CA GLU A 37 8.78 -13.12 -1.23
C GLU A 37 8.27 -12.84 -2.66
N PRO A 38 9.09 -12.28 -3.57
CA PRO A 38 10.44 -11.75 -3.34
C PRO A 38 10.43 -10.52 -2.44
N VAL A 39 11.53 -10.31 -1.70
CA VAL A 39 11.67 -9.16 -0.79
C VAL A 39 11.62 -7.87 -1.62
N TYR A 40 10.50 -7.16 -1.51
CA TYR A 40 10.30 -5.88 -2.17
C TYR A 40 9.86 -4.83 -1.15
N CYS A 41 10.44 -3.65 -1.28
CA CYS A 41 10.13 -2.49 -0.46
C CYS A 41 10.17 -1.26 -1.36
N HIS A 42 9.06 -0.53 -1.38
CA HIS A 42 8.92 0.67 -2.16
C HIS A 42 8.17 1.74 -1.37
N GLU A 43 8.80 2.89 -1.23
CA GLU A 43 8.22 4.05 -0.57
C GLU A 43 7.99 5.16 -1.59
N VAL A 44 6.80 5.76 -1.55
CA VAL A 44 6.44 6.89 -2.40
C VAL A 44 5.77 7.94 -1.55
N THR A 45 6.18 9.18 -1.74
CA THR A 45 5.51 10.33 -1.16
C THR A 45 4.79 11.09 -2.26
N LEU A 46 3.49 11.28 -2.10
CA LEU A 46 2.63 12.00 -3.04
C LEU A 46 2.09 13.25 -2.35
N PRO A 47 2.02 14.40 -3.03
CA PRO A 47 1.33 15.56 -2.51
C PRO A 47 -0.16 15.23 -2.37
N LEU A 48 -0.70 15.36 -1.16
CA LEU A 48 -2.11 15.17 -0.86
C LEU A 48 -2.74 16.52 -0.54
N ASN A 49 -3.76 16.91 -1.28
CA ASN A 49 -4.55 18.10 -0.93
C ASN A 49 -5.43 17.79 0.30
N GLY A 50 -4.84 17.84 1.48
CA GLY A 50 -5.54 17.62 2.74
C GLY A 50 -4.65 17.92 3.94
N GLU A 51 -5.15 18.74 4.86
CA GLU A 51 -4.48 19.03 6.14
C GLU A 51 -4.71 17.93 7.19
N LYS A 52 -5.48 16.90 6.83
CA LYS A 52 -5.89 15.84 7.76
C LYS A 52 -4.81 14.78 7.86
N GLU A 53 -4.26 14.66 9.06
CA GLU A 53 -3.32 13.59 9.40
C GLU A 53 -4.08 12.28 9.59
N PHE A 54 -3.62 11.21 8.93
CA PHE A 54 -4.19 9.88 9.13
C PHE A 54 -3.12 8.83 8.92
N THR A 55 -3.26 7.71 9.62
CA THR A 55 -2.44 6.52 9.38
C THR A 55 -3.40 5.37 9.09
N ALA A 56 -3.16 4.69 7.98
CA ALA A 56 -3.94 3.54 7.56
C ALA A 56 -2.98 2.43 7.14
N LYS A 57 -3.29 1.20 7.53
CA LYS A 57 -2.55 0.03 7.10
C LYS A 57 -3.48 -0.84 6.27
N ILE A 58 -3.05 -1.23 5.08
CA ILE A 58 -3.81 -2.07 4.16
C ILE A 58 -3.00 -3.34 3.92
N PHE A 59 -3.65 -4.47 4.07
CA PHE A 59 -3.13 -5.77 3.69
C PHE A 59 -3.81 -6.18 2.40
N VAL A 60 -3.03 -6.57 1.40
CA VAL A 60 -3.53 -7.10 0.15
C VAL A 60 -3.12 -8.56 0.12
N ILE A 61 -4.12 -9.42 0.13
CA ILE A 61 -3.94 -10.86 0.02
C ILE A 61 -4.32 -11.22 -1.41
N ASP A 62 -3.35 -11.63 -2.20
CA ASP A 62 -3.56 -12.10 -3.57
C ASP A 62 -3.50 -13.63 -3.55
N ASP A 63 -4.67 -14.27 -3.47
CA ASP A 63 -4.78 -15.68 -3.82
C ASP A 63 -4.87 -15.74 -5.34
N THR A 64 -4.22 -16.71 -5.98
CA THR A 64 -4.11 -16.85 -7.45
C THR A 64 -5.42 -16.63 -8.22
N ASP A 65 -6.58 -16.82 -7.57
CA ASP A 65 -7.92 -16.59 -8.11
C ASP A 65 -8.60 -15.27 -7.65
N HIS A 66 -8.26 -14.76 -6.46
CA HIS A 66 -8.90 -13.61 -5.83
C HIS A 66 -7.94 -12.70 -5.05
N SER A 67 -7.97 -11.41 -5.37
CA SER A 67 -7.29 -10.37 -4.60
C SER A 67 -8.24 -9.73 -3.56
N THR A 68 -7.87 -9.78 -2.28
CA THR A 68 -8.62 -9.17 -1.17
C THR A 68 -7.82 -8.03 -0.54
N MET A 69 -8.40 -6.82 -0.49
CA MET A 69 -7.83 -5.70 0.24
C MET A 69 -8.50 -5.54 1.61
N LEU A 70 -7.72 -5.64 2.67
CA LEU A 70 -8.13 -5.46 4.06
C LEU A 70 -7.55 -4.17 4.61
N LEU A 71 -8.40 -3.19 4.87
CA LEU A 71 -8.02 -2.00 5.61
C LEU A 71 -7.98 -2.35 7.11
N ALA A 72 -6.79 -2.36 7.69
CA ALA A 72 -6.59 -2.31 9.13
C ALA A 72 -6.73 -0.85 9.57
N GLU A 73 -7.99 -0.41 9.66
CA GLU A 73 -8.34 0.76 10.45
C GLU A 73 -8.29 0.30 11.91
N GLU A 74 -7.40 0.89 12.72
CA GLU A 74 -7.38 0.64 14.16
C GLU A 74 -8.74 1.08 14.74
N TYR A 75 -9.38 0.15 15.47
CA TYR A 75 -10.64 0.30 16.20
C TYR A 75 -10.61 1.42 17.25
#